data_AF-A0A7J5Z5U2-F1
#
_entry.id   AF-A0A7J5Z5U2-F1
#
_cell.length_a   1.000
_cell.length_b   1.000
_cell.length_c   1.000
_cell.angle_alpha   90.00
_cell.angle_beta   90.00
_cell.angle_gamma   90.00
#
_symmetry.space_group_name_H-M   'P 1'
#
loop_
_entity.id
_entity.type
_entity.pdbx_description
1 polymer ?
#
loop_
_entity_poly.entity_id
_entity_poly.type
_entity_poly.pdbx_seq_one_letter_code
_entity_poly.pdbx_strand_id
1 'polypeptide(L)'
;MKWASPEAKKLSVDKEFIPEVLLDGNKCRNPDNDPEGPWCYVRVSGNVTVDYCDLDVCEDLLIDLNEETADRERSVLGPARKTFYQPRTFGQGETACGERPLFEKINKLDSKESELLESYAAKRIVGGDDAEVASAPWQVMLYKRSPQELLCGASLISDQWILTAAHCILYPPWNKNFTASDILVRLGKHNRAQFERGIEKIVAIDEIIVHPKYNWKVNLNRDIALLHLRRPVVFTDQIHPICLPSKKDLNPMTQYVATPARETAVDRL
;
A
#
# COMPACT_ATOMS: atom_id res chain seq x y z
N MET A 1 13.56 17.32 16.60
CA MET A 1 14.80 16.89 17.29
C MET A 1 16.00 17.22 16.42
N LYS A 2 17.21 17.41 16.97
CA LYS A 2 18.40 17.65 16.15
C LYS A 2 18.80 16.37 15.40
N TRP A 3 19.10 16.46 14.11
CA TRP A 3 19.54 15.32 13.28
C TRP A 3 20.79 14.64 13.84
N ALA A 4 21.69 15.42 14.44
CA ALA A 4 22.92 14.92 15.02
C ALA A 4 22.75 14.25 16.41
N SER A 5 21.53 14.18 16.97
CA SER A 5 21.32 13.56 18.29
C SER A 5 21.61 12.05 18.25
N PRO A 6 22.03 11.43 19.37
CA PRO A 6 22.29 9.99 19.42
C PRO A 6 21.09 9.14 18.98
N GLU A 7 19.88 9.53 19.37
CA GLU A 7 18.65 8.81 19.02
C GLU A 7 18.32 8.92 17.53
N ALA A 8 18.42 10.12 16.95
CA ALA A 8 18.22 10.34 15.53
C ALA A 8 19.25 9.58 14.68
N LYS A 9 20.53 9.59 15.10
CA LYS A 9 21.58 8.81 14.44
C LYS A 9 21.30 7.30 14.51
N LYS A 10 20.88 6.80 15.67
CA LYS A 10 20.53 5.37 15.85
C LYS A 10 19.38 4.93 14.94
N LEU A 11 18.37 5.78 14.75
CA LEU A 11 17.23 5.51 13.85
C LEU A 11 17.57 5.67 12.36
N SER A 12 18.72 6.28 12.05
CA SER A 12 19.14 6.53 10.67
C SER A 12 20.18 5.53 10.14
N VAL A 13 20.62 4.55 10.96
CA VAL A 13 21.72 3.62 10.61
C VAL A 13 21.42 2.82 9.35
N ASP A 14 20.19 2.34 9.20
CA ASP A 14 19.78 1.47 8.09
C ASP A 14 19.08 2.25 6.96
N LYS A 15 19.13 3.59 7.00
CA LYS A 15 18.51 4.46 6.00
C LYS A 15 19.53 4.93 4.98
N GLU A 16 19.15 4.88 3.71
CA GLU A 16 19.94 5.47 2.62
C GLU A 16 19.57 6.95 2.47
N PHE A 17 20.48 7.84 2.88
CA PHE A 17 20.31 9.28 2.74
C PHE A 17 21.17 9.85 1.62
N ILE A 18 20.59 10.79 0.87
CA ILE A 18 21.20 11.60 -0.18
C ILE A 18 22.29 12.48 0.46
N PRO A 19 23.58 12.26 0.14
CA PRO A 19 24.69 12.97 0.78
C PRO A 19 24.64 14.49 0.63
N GLU A 20 24.03 15.00 -0.44
CA GLU A 20 23.91 16.41 -0.77
C GLU A 20 22.95 17.15 0.17
N VAL A 21 22.05 16.44 0.86
CA VAL A 21 21.06 17.04 1.76
C VAL A 21 21.70 17.35 3.12
N LEU A 22 21.99 18.63 3.35
CA LEU A 22 22.58 19.10 4.61
C LEU A 22 21.58 19.00 5.78
N LEU A 23 21.80 18.02 6.64
CA LEU A 23 21.04 17.76 7.88
C LEU A 23 21.44 18.73 9.02
N ASP A 24 21.22 20.03 8.80
CA ASP A 24 21.58 21.09 9.75
C ASP A 24 20.56 21.28 10.88
N GLY A 25 21.06 21.24 12.11
CA GLY A 25 20.27 21.48 13.32
C GLY A 25 19.10 20.52 13.46
N ASN A 26 17.89 21.06 13.54
CA ASN A 26 16.60 20.37 13.67
C ASN A 26 15.60 20.77 12.57
N LYS A 27 16.08 21.31 11.44
CA LYS A 27 15.24 21.77 10.34
C LYS A 27 14.68 20.59 9.56
N CYS A 28 13.49 20.73 8.97
CA CYS A 28 12.90 19.73 8.09
C CYS A 28 13.75 19.51 6.85
N ARG A 29 13.93 18.25 6.44
CA ARG A 29 14.71 17.85 5.25
C ARG A 29 14.04 16.67 4.58
N ASN A 30 14.33 16.48 3.30
CA ASN A 30 13.94 15.27 2.57
C ASN A 30 15.21 14.52 2.12
N PRO A 31 15.92 13.85 3.04
CA PRO A 31 17.18 13.19 2.73
C PRO A 31 17.01 11.86 1.98
N ASP A 32 15.81 11.32 1.87
CA ASP A 32 15.51 10.00 1.30
C ASP A 32 14.59 10.06 0.07
N ASN A 33 14.35 11.27 -0.46
CA ASN A 33 13.45 11.51 -1.59
C ASN A 33 12.03 10.98 -1.34
N ASP A 34 11.55 11.11 -0.09
CA ASP A 34 10.20 10.75 0.29
C ASP A 34 9.18 11.56 -0.54
N PRO A 35 8.25 10.91 -1.26
CA PRO A 35 7.26 11.59 -2.08
C PRO A 35 6.26 12.44 -1.27
N GLU A 36 6.12 12.20 0.04
CA GLU A 36 5.30 13.01 0.95
C GLU A 36 5.98 14.35 1.30
N GLY A 37 7.31 14.42 1.12
CA GLY A 37 8.10 15.64 1.25
C GLY A 37 8.97 15.70 2.51
N PRO A 38 9.47 16.91 2.87
CA PRO A 38 10.39 17.08 3.98
C PRO A 38 9.79 16.69 5.34
N TRP A 39 10.59 16.00 6.14
CA TRP A 39 10.23 15.49 7.46
C TRP A 39 11.35 15.76 8.48
N CYS A 40 11.06 15.50 9.76
CA CYS A 40 12.08 15.51 10.81
C CYS A 40 11.74 14.54 11.95
N TYR A 41 12.73 14.21 12.78
CA TYR A 41 12.49 13.40 13.98
C TYR A 41 11.78 14.21 15.07
N VAL A 42 10.74 13.64 15.66
CA VAL A 42 9.95 14.19 16.76
C VAL A 42 9.87 13.21 17.93
N ARG A 43 9.53 13.70 19.13
CA ARG A 43 9.27 12.85 20.30
C ARG A 43 7.78 12.90 20.62
N VAL A 44 7.10 11.77 20.50
CA VAL A 44 5.67 11.61 20.78
C VAL A 44 5.51 10.55 21.85
N SER A 45 4.89 10.91 22.98
CA SER A 45 4.62 9.98 24.09
C SER A 45 5.85 9.20 24.57
N GLY A 46 7.03 9.84 24.57
CA GLY A 46 8.29 9.24 25.00
C GLY A 46 9.09 8.55 23.88
N ASN A 47 8.46 8.13 22.79
CA ASN A 47 9.12 7.49 21.65
C ASN A 47 9.56 8.51 20.61
N VAL A 48 10.69 8.23 19.95
CA VAL A 48 11.18 9.04 18.82
C VAL A 48 10.61 8.47 17.53
N THR A 49 9.93 9.30 16.75
CA THR A 49 9.33 8.94 15.46
C THR A 49 9.60 10.07 14.44
N VAL A 50 9.05 9.95 13.24
CA VAL A 50 9.10 10.94 12.17
C VAL A 50 7.77 11.68 12.08
N ASP A 51 7.83 12.97 11.78
CA ASP A 51 6.68 13.77 11.39
C ASP A 51 7.02 14.63 10.17
N TYR A 52 6.03 14.90 9.33
CA TYR A 52 6.20 15.66 8.10
C TYR A 52 5.94 17.14 8.34
N CYS A 53 6.65 17.98 7.62
CA CYS A 53 6.50 19.42 7.74
C CYS A 53 5.45 19.94 6.76
N ASP A 54 4.70 20.94 7.20
CA ASP A 54 3.70 21.61 6.39
C ASP A 54 4.40 22.63 5.49
N LEU A 55 4.43 22.33 4.20
CA LEU A 55 4.99 23.16 3.14
C LEU A 55 4.00 23.19 1.99
N ASP A 56 3.90 24.33 1.33
CA ASP A 56 3.16 24.47 0.08
C ASP A 56 3.93 23.74 -1.02
N VAL A 57 3.51 22.51 -1.31
CA VAL A 57 4.05 21.70 -2.41
C VAL A 57 3.43 22.12 -3.72
N CYS A 58 4.25 22.15 -4.77
CA CYS A 58 3.75 22.38 -6.13
C CYS A 58 2.77 21.27 -6.53
N GLU A 59 1.76 21.61 -7.33
CA GLU A 59 0.86 20.64 -7.92
C GLU A 59 1.64 19.78 -8.93
N ASP A 60 1.94 18.55 -8.54
CA ASP A 60 2.55 17.52 -9.38
C ASP A 60 1.48 16.45 -9.62
N LEU A 61 0.71 16.62 -10.71
CA LEU A 61 -0.37 15.71 -11.07
C LEU A 61 0.23 14.38 -11.53
N LEU A 62 -0.02 13.31 -10.77
CA LEU A 62 0.50 11.96 -11.04
C LEU A 62 -0.11 11.31 -12.31
N ILE A 63 -1.10 11.95 -12.93
CA ILE A 63 -1.76 11.48 -14.14
C ILE A 63 -1.88 12.69 -15.06
N ASP A 64 -1.25 12.63 -16.24
CA ASP A 64 -1.56 13.58 -17.30
C ASP A 64 -2.95 13.22 -17.83
N LEU A 65 -3.93 14.08 -17.56
CA LEU A 65 -5.33 13.88 -17.97
C LEU A 65 -5.51 14.01 -19.50
N ASN A 66 -4.45 14.34 -20.24
CA ASN A 66 -4.48 14.53 -21.69
C ASN A 66 -4.01 13.31 -22.51
N GLU A 67 -3.59 12.20 -21.89
CA GLU A 67 -3.19 11.00 -22.63
C GLU A 67 -4.41 10.14 -23.05
N GLU A 68 -4.47 9.82 -24.35
CA GLU A 68 -5.49 8.92 -24.92
C GLU A 68 -5.38 7.52 -24.29
N THR A 69 -6.51 7.00 -23.81
CA THR A 69 -6.61 5.71 -23.08
C THR A 69 -6.44 4.47 -23.99
N ALA A 70 -6.03 4.65 -25.24
CA ALA A 70 -6.06 3.60 -26.27
C ALA A 70 -5.02 2.50 -26.04
N ASP A 71 -3.91 2.79 -25.35
CA ASP A 71 -2.77 1.86 -25.18
C ASP A 71 -2.53 1.44 -23.71
N ARG A 72 -3.53 1.54 -22.83
CA ARG A 72 -3.38 1.12 -21.42
C ARG A 72 -3.49 -0.39 -21.27
N GLU A 73 -2.34 -1.05 -21.08
CA GLU A 73 -2.27 -2.47 -20.75
C GLU A 73 -2.37 -2.73 -19.24
N ARG A 74 -2.78 -3.95 -18.89
CA ARG A 74 -2.85 -4.43 -17.51
C ARG A 74 -1.43 -4.51 -16.92
N SER A 75 -1.17 -3.84 -15.79
CA SER A 75 0.15 -3.71 -15.15
C SER A 75 0.74 -5.00 -14.53
N VAL A 76 0.23 -6.18 -14.89
CA VAL A 76 0.50 -7.43 -14.15
C VAL A 76 1.61 -8.27 -14.77
N LEU A 77 2.04 -7.97 -16.00
CA LEU A 77 2.97 -8.82 -16.76
C LEU A 77 4.32 -8.14 -17.01
N GLY A 78 4.94 -7.63 -15.95
CA GLY A 78 6.28 -7.04 -15.99
C GLY A 78 7.41 -8.03 -15.62
N PRO A 79 8.68 -7.74 -15.99
CA PRO A 79 9.84 -8.52 -15.56
C PRO A 79 9.99 -8.56 -14.03
N ALA A 80 10.87 -9.43 -13.53
CA ALA A 80 11.12 -9.66 -12.11
C ALA A 80 11.09 -8.36 -11.29
N ARG A 81 10.09 -8.25 -10.41
CA ARG A 81 9.90 -7.06 -9.57
C ARG A 81 11.08 -6.92 -8.61
N LYS A 82 11.70 -5.75 -8.61
CA LYS A 82 12.68 -5.39 -7.59
C LYS A 82 11.93 -5.10 -6.29
N THR A 83 12.24 -5.84 -5.23
CA THR A 83 11.72 -5.56 -3.89
C THR A 83 12.18 -4.18 -3.43
N PHE A 84 11.25 -3.36 -2.98
CA PHE A 84 11.47 -2.05 -2.39
C PHE A 84 11.67 -2.16 -0.87
N TYR A 85 10.92 -3.03 -0.19
CA TYR A 85 10.96 -3.14 1.25
C TYR A 85 11.97 -4.18 1.75
N GLN A 86 12.54 -3.95 2.94
CA GLN A 86 13.43 -4.90 3.57
C GLN A 86 12.63 -6.09 4.17
N PRO A 87 12.91 -7.35 3.80
CA PRO A 87 12.12 -8.50 4.28
C PRO A 87 12.13 -8.69 5.81
N ARG A 88 13.15 -8.17 6.50
CA ARG A 88 13.25 -8.28 7.97
C ARG A 88 12.19 -7.46 8.70
N THR A 89 11.76 -6.34 8.14
CA THR A 89 10.81 -5.41 8.76
C THR A 89 9.44 -5.46 8.09
N PHE A 90 9.41 -5.65 6.78
CA PHE A 90 8.18 -5.77 6.02
C PHE A 90 7.59 -7.18 6.01
N GLY A 91 8.43 -8.19 6.26
CA GLY A 91 8.04 -9.59 6.13
C GLY A 91 8.12 -10.07 4.68
N GLN A 92 7.32 -11.09 4.37
CA GLN A 92 7.27 -11.75 3.07
C GLN A 92 6.07 -11.27 2.24
N GLY A 93 6.13 -11.55 0.93
CA GLY A 93 4.99 -11.37 0.02
C GLY A 93 5.18 -10.34 -1.07
N GLU A 94 6.13 -9.40 -0.92
CA GLU A 94 6.39 -8.37 -1.93
C GLU A 94 6.76 -8.94 -3.30
N THR A 95 7.59 -9.99 -3.33
CA THR A 95 8.05 -10.60 -4.59
C THR A 95 6.94 -11.27 -5.39
N ALA A 96 5.85 -11.70 -4.73
CA ALA A 96 4.76 -12.45 -5.33
C ALA A 96 3.40 -11.73 -5.15
N CYS A 97 3.42 -10.45 -4.79
CA CYS A 97 2.20 -9.68 -4.54
C CYS A 97 1.34 -9.60 -5.81
N GLY A 98 0.02 -9.50 -5.66
CA GLY A 98 -0.90 -9.32 -6.79
C GLY A 98 -1.05 -10.53 -7.72
N GLU A 99 -0.26 -11.59 -7.56
CA GLU A 99 -0.40 -12.86 -8.30
C GLU A 99 -1.36 -13.79 -7.55
N ARG A 100 -2.64 -13.81 -7.94
CA ARG A 100 -3.65 -14.58 -7.22
C ARG A 100 -3.43 -16.09 -7.45
N PRO A 101 -3.41 -16.92 -6.41
CA PRO A 101 -3.14 -18.35 -6.56
C PRO A 101 -4.12 -19.11 -7.46
N LEU A 102 -5.40 -18.73 -7.45
CA LEU A 102 -6.45 -19.39 -8.25
C LEU A 102 -6.71 -18.71 -9.61
N PHE A 103 -5.91 -17.70 -9.99
CA PHE A 103 -6.05 -16.96 -11.24
C PHE A 103 -4.70 -16.83 -11.95
N GLU A 104 -3.91 -15.79 -11.66
CA GLU A 104 -2.63 -15.54 -12.34
C GLU A 104 -1.67 -16.74 -12.29
N LYS A 105 -1.56 -17.42 -11.13
CA LYS A 105 -0.63 -18.56 -11.00
C LYS A 105 -1.00 -19.77 -11.88
N ILE A 106 -2.25 -19.86 -12.31
CA ILE A 106 -2.74 -20.92 -13.19
C ILE A 106 -3.16 -20.38 -14.57
N ASN A 107 -2.78 -19.14 -14.90
CA ASN A 107 -3.15 -18.44 -16.14
C ASN A 107 -4.65 -18.44 -16.42
N LYS A 108 -5.47 -18.30 -15.36
CA LYS A 108 -6.93 -18.16 -15.45
C LYS A 108 -7.31 -16.70 -15.20
N LEU A 109 -8.11 -16.12 -16.09
CA LEU A 109 -8.73 -14.81 -15.88
C LEU A 109 -9.97 -14.95 -15.00
N ASP A 110 -10.27 -13.94 -14.19
CA ASP A 110 -11.58 -13.88 -13.54
C ASP A 110 -12.67 -13.46 -14.55
N SER A 111 -13.91 -13.80 -14.21
CA SER A 111 -15.10 -13.63 -15.07
C SER A 111 -15.38 -12.19 -15.50
N LYS A 112 -14.81 -11.20 -14.81
CA LYS A 112 -15.03 -9.77 -15.06
C LYS A 112 -13.77 -9.03 -15.48
N GLU A 113 -12.64 -9.71 -15.54
CA GLU A 113 -11.35 -9.11 -15.87
C GLU A 113 -11.35 -8.49 -17.27
N SER A 114 -11.99 -9.13 -18.25
CA SER A 114 -12.14 -8.60 -19.60
C SER A 114 -12.99 -7.34 -19.67
N GLU A 115 -13.95 -7.18 -18.74
CA GLU A 115 -14.81 -6.00 -18.66
C GLU A 115 -14.07 -4.77 -18.10
N LEU A 116 -12.91 -4.94 -17.44
CA LEU A 116 -12.18 -3.82 -16.80
C LEU A 116 -11.76 -2.75 -17.81
N LEU A 117 -11.22 -3.16 -18.96
CA LEU A 117 -10.79 -2.23 -20.01
C LEU A 117 -12.00 -1.69 -20.80
N GLU A 118 -12.97 -2.55 -21.09
CA GLU A 118 -14.17 -2.19 -21.86
C GLU A 118 -15.09 -1.22 -21.11
N SER A 119 -15.33 -1.45 -19.81
CA SER A 119 -16.17 -0.58 -18.98
C SER A 119 -15.53 0.79 -18.75
N TYR A 120 -14.20 0.83 -18.60
CA TYR A 120 -13.44 2.08 -18.47
C TYR A 120 -13.52 2.90 -19.76
N ALA A 121 -13.33 2.27 -20.93
CA ALA A 121 -13.48 2.92 -22.24
C ALA A 121 -14.90 3.44 -22.49
N ALA A 122 -15.92 2.66 -22.10
CA ALA A 122 -17.32 3.02 -22.27
C ALA A 122 -17.86 4.01 -21.21
N LYS A 123 -17.05 4.39 -20.20
CA LYS A 123 -17.46 5.19 -19.03
C LYS A 123 -18.72 4.66 -18.32
N ARG A 124 -18.95 3.34 -18.39
CA ARG A 124 -20.17 2.70 -17.88
C ARG A 124 -19.90 2.17 -16.47
N ILE A 125 -20.67 2.66 -15.50
CA ILE A 125 -20.70 2.07 -14.16
C ILE A 125 -21.47 0.75 -14.26
N VAL A 126 -20.82 -0.37 -13.96
CA VAL A 126 -21.47 -1.67 -13.85
C VAL A 126 -21.95 -1.84 -12.41
N GLY A 127 -23.22 -2.21 -12.21
CA GLY A 127 -23.69 -2.65 -10.90
C GLY A 127 -22.87 -3.87 -10.47
N GLY A 128 -22.37 -3.90 -9.24
CA GLY A 128 -21.49 -4.98 -8.79
C GLY A 128 -22.18 -6.35 -8.83
N ASP A 129 -21.39 -7.39 -9.07
CA ASP A 129 -21.79 -8.79 -9.04
C ASP A 129 -21.12 -9.52 -7.85
N ASP A 130 -21.56 -10.74 -7.56
CA ASP A 130 -20.87 -11.60 -6.59
C ASP A 130 -19.46 -11.92 -7.08
N ALA A 131 -18.46 -11.65 -6.24
CA ALA A 131 -17.06 -11.92 -6.55
C ALA A 131 -16.80 -13.44 -6.61
N GLU A 132 -15.96 -13.90 -7.55
CA GLU A 132 -15.46 -15.27 -7.48
C GLU A 132 -14.67 -15.52 -6.19
N VAL A 133 -14.74 -16.74 -5.66
CA VAL A 133 -13.98 -17.11 -4.45
C VAL A 133 -12.50 -16.86 -4.69
N ALA A 134 -11.88 -16.11 -3.77
CA ALA A 134 -10.47 -15.72 -3.80
C ALA A 134 -10.05 -14.89 -5.03
N SER A 135 -10.96 -14.20 -5.72
CA SER A 135 -10.60 -13.21 -6.75
C SER A 135 -9.93 -11.96 -6.18
N ALA A 136 -10.09 -11.71 -4.87
CA ALA A 136 -9.42 -10.66 -4.10
C ALA A 136 -8.84 -11.23 -2.79
N PRO A 137 -7.77 -12.05 -2.84
CA PRO A 137 -7.23 -12.76 -1.68
C PRO A 137 -6.53 -11.85 -0.66
N TRP A 138 -6.32 -10.58 -1.01
CA TRP A 138 -5.81 -9.53 -0.11
C TRP A 138 -6.91 -8.84 0.68
N GLN A 139 -8.18 -9.17 0.47
CA GLN A 139 -9.30 -8.54 1.18
C GLN A 139 -9.24 -8.86 2.67
N VAL A 140 -9.31 -7.81 3.48
CA VAL A 140 -9.31 -7.90 4.94
C VAL A 140 -10.56 -7.25 5.51
N MET A 141 -11.10 -7.84 6.57
CA MET A 141 -12.20 -7.27 7.36
C MET A 141 -11.72 -6.90 8.75
N LEU A 142 -11.93 -5.65 9.15
CA LEU A 142 -11.63 -5.14 10.48
C LEU A 142 -12.89 -5.24 11.35
N TYR A 143 -12.76 -5.89 12.50
CA TYR A 143 -13.84 -6.06 13.47
C TYR A 143 -13.50 -5.39 14.79
N LYS A 144 -14.49 -4.76 15.42
CA LYS A 144 -14.45 -4.47 16.84
C LYS A 144 -14.49 -5.77 17.63
N ARG A 145 -13.72 -5.87 18.69
CA ARG A 145 -13.63 -7.07 19.51
C ARG A 145 -14.85 -7.27 20.41
N SER A 146 -15.38 -6.20 21.00
CA SER A 146 -16.51 -6.27 21.93
C SER A 146 -17.32 -4.95 21.97
N PRO A 147 -18.64 -4.96 21.69
CA PRO A 147 -19.35 -6.05 21.01
C PRO A 147 -18.74 -6.30 19.63
N GLN A 148 -18.91 -7.52 19.10
CA GLN A 148 -18.38 -7.84 17.78
C GLN A 148 -19.15 -7.11 16.69
N GLU A 149 -18.46 -6.29 15.92
CA GLU A 149 -19.05 -5.45 14.88
C GLU A 149 -18.07 -5.30 13.71
N LEU A 150 -18.55 -5.41 12.47
CA LEU A 150 -17.73 -5.12 11.29
C LEU A 150 -17.54 -3.60 11.19
N LEU A 151 -16.29 -3.15 11.21
CA LEU A 151 -15.93 -1.73 11.18
C LEU A 151 -15.64 -1.23 9.77
N CYS A 152 -14.69 -1.87 9.10
CA CYS A 152 -14.13 -1.41 7.82
C CYS A 152 -13.54 -2.57 7.02
N GLY A 153 -13.29 -2.30 5.73
CA GLY A 153 -12.37 -3.08 4.91
C GLY A 153 -10.91 -2.65 5.10
N ALA A 154 -9.99 -3.50 4.68
CA ALA A 154 -8.57 -3.22 4.61
C ALA A 154 -7.91 -4.12 3.54
N SER A 155 -6.63 -3.90 3.27
CA SER A 155 -5.86 -4.70 2.30
C SER A 155 -4.61 -5.29 2.95
N LEU A 156 -4.36 -6.57 2.71
CA LEU A 156 -3.13 -7.24 3.10
C LEU A 156 -2.01 -6.88 2.11
N ILE A 157 -0.90 -6.31 2.60
CA ILE A 157 0.22 -5.87 1.75
C ILE A 157 1.50 -6.69 1.97
N SER A 158 1.58 -7.44 3.08
CA SER A 158 2.60 -8.47 3.34
C SER A 158 2.03 -9.55 4.26
N ASP A 159 2.82 -10.52 4.69
CA ASP A 159 2.40 -11.48 5.73
C ASP A 159 2.23 -10.84 7.12
N GLN A 160 2.71 -9.60 7.32
CA GLN A 160 2.70 -8.91 8.61
C GLN A 160 1.99 -7.55 8.60
N TRP A 161 1.77 -6.95 7.44
CA TRP A 161 1.26 -5.58 7.33
C TRP A 161 -0.07 -5.48 6.58
N ILE A 162 -0.95 -4.63 7.12
CA ILE A 162 -2.26 -4.32 6.55
C ILE A 162 -2.40 -2.81 6.38
N LEU A 163 -2.96 -2.40 5.25
CA LEU A 163 -3.29 -1.02 4.92
C LEU A 163 -4.80 -0.78 5.05
N THR A 164 -5.19 0.31 5.72
CA THR A 164 -6.59 0.73 5.86
C THR A 164 -6.68 2.26 5.91
N ALA A 165 -7.88 2.81 6.08
CA ALA A 165 -8.10 4.23 6.26
C ALA A 165 -7.91 4.66 7.72
N ALA A 166 -7.40 5.86 7.95
CA ALA A 166 -7.22 6.40 9.32
C ALA A 166 -8.56 6.60 10.03
N HIS A 167 -9.62 7.01 9.34
CA HIS A 167 -10.95 7.20 9.90
C HIS A 167 -11.60 5.89 10.36
N CYS A 168 -11.10 4.74 9.90
CA CYS A 168 -11.51 3.43 10.42
C CYS A 168 -11.03 3.20 11.86
N ILE A 169 -9.96 3.88 12.26
CA ILE A 169 -9.30 3.75 13.57
C ILE A 169 -9.59 4.95 14.47
N LEU A 170 -9.37 6.16 13.95
CA LEU A 170 -9.46 7.43 14.66
C LEU A 170 -10.36 8.39 13.88
N TYR A 171 -11.54 8.66 14.42
CA TYR A 171 -12.47 9.64 13.86
C TYR A 171 -13.28 10.32 14.98
N PRO A 172 -12.77 11.43 15.53
CA PRO A 172 -13.40 12.14 16.64
C PRO A 172 -14.87 12.54 16.42
N PRO A 173 -15.35 12.92 15.22
CA PRO A 173 -16.77 13.22 15.01
C PRO A 173 -17.73 12.09 15.40
N TRP A 174 -17.26 10.83 15.34
CA TRP A 174 -18.04 9.65 15.77
C TRP A 174 -17.52 9.05 17.08
N ASN A 175 -16.78 9.84 17.87
CA ASN A 175 -16.14 9.41 19.11
C ASN A 175 -15.34 8.11 18.96
N LYS A 176 -14.70 7.94 17.79
CA LYS A 176 -13.96 6.74 17.43
C LYS A 176 -12.47 6.95 17.70
N ASN A 177 -11.90 6.12 18.56
CA ASN A 177 -10.47 6.08 18.82
C ASN A 177 -10.11 4.66 19.29
N PHE A 178 -9.85 3.77 18.32
CA PHE A 178 -9.55 2.37 18.60
C PHE A 178 -8.06 2.15 18.90
N THR A 179 -7.80 1.30 19.88
CA THR A 179 -6.47 0.76 20.19
C THR A 179 -6.28 -0.62 19.55
N ALA A 180 -5.04 -1.11 19.52
CA ALA A 180 -4.74 -2.44 18.97
C ALA A 180 -5.56 -3.57 19.64
N SER A 181 -5.88 -3.45 20.94
CA SER A 181 -6.69 -4.43 21.65
C SER A 181 -8.17 -4.43 21.28
N ASP A 182 -8.67 -3.33 20.72
CA ASP A 182 -10.08 -3.17 20.34
C ASP A 182 -10.40 -3.83 18.99
N ILE A 183 -9.38 -4.13 18.18
CA ILE A 183 -9.51 -4.58 16.79
C ILE A 183 -9.12 -6.05 16.64
N LEU A 184 -9.93 -6.77 15.85
CA LEU A 184 -9.63 -8.10 15.32
C LEU A 184 -9.65 -8.05 13.80
N VAL A 185 -8.72 -8.77 13.18
CA VAL A 185 -8.59 -8.85 11.74
C VAL A 185 -9.08 -10.20 11.27
N ARG A 186 -9.89 -10.25 10.20
CA ARG A 186 -10.27 -11.48 9.50
C ARG A 186 -9.80 -11.46 8.05
N LEU A 187 -9.12 -12.51 7.61
CA LEU A 187 -8.58 -12.68 6.27
C LEU A 187 -9.12 -13.94 5.61
N GLY A 188 -9.14 -13.95 4.26
CA GLY A 188 -9.53 -15.13 3.46
C GLY A 188 -11.02 -15.43 3.48
N LYS A 189 -11.86 -14.44 3.77
CA LYS A 189 -13.31 -14.59 3.82
C LYS A 189 -13.94 -14.40 2.44
N HIS A 190 -15.05 -15.12 2.21
CA HIS A 190 -15.94 -14.86 1.10
C HIS A 190 -17.36 -14.52 1.59
N ASN A 191 -17.88 -15.26 2.57
CA ASN A 191 -19.18 -14.98 3.17
C ASN A 191 -19.07 -14.13 4.45
N ARG A 192 -19.67 -12.93 4.45
CA ARG A 192 -19.66 -12.02 5.61
C ARG A 192 -20.40 -12.58 6.84
N ALA A 193 -21.51 -13.28 6.64
CA ALA A 193 -22.40 -13.71 7.71
C ALA A 193 -21.99 -15.05 8.34
N GLN A 194 -21.17 -15.85 7.64
CA GLN A 194 -20.79 -17.19 8.07
C GLN A 194 -19.33 -17.24 8.52
N PHE A 195 -19.08 -18.10 9.51
CA PHE A 195 -17.73 -18.49 9.91
C PHE A 195 -17.24 -19.62 9.00
N GLU A 196 -16.18 -19.36 8.24
CA GLU A 196 -15.63 -20.24 7.20
C GLU A 196 -14.49 -21.08 7.79
N ARG A 197 -14.87 -22.07 8.61
CA ARG A 197 -13.94 -22.88 9.40
C ARG A 197 -12.87 -23.53 8.53
N GLY A 198 -11.60 -23.28 8.87
CA GLY A 198 -10.44 -23.86 8.20
C GLY A 198 -9.91 -23.01 7.04
N ILE A 199 -10.72 -22.09 6.52
CA ILE A 199 -10.34 -21.17 5.43
C ILE A 199 -9.93 -19.83 6.05
N GLU A 200 -10.83 -19.17 6.77
CA GLU A 200 -10.55 -17.83 7.29
C GLU A 200 -9.56 -17.84 8.45
N LYS A 201 -8.78 -16.77 8.56
CA LYS A 201 -7.85 -16.55 9.67
C LYS A 201 -8.28 -15.33 10.46
N ILE A 202 -8.38 -15.50 11.79
CA ILE A 202 -8.59 -14.42 12.74
C ILE A 202 -7.26 -14.10 13.40
N VAL A 203 -6.79 -12.86 13.24
CA VAL A 203 -5.47 -12.42 13.71
C VAL A 203 -5.64 -11.17 14.56
N ALA A 204 -4.82 -11.04 15.61
CA ALA A 204 -4.73 -9.84 16.42
C ALA A 204 -3.62 -8.92 15.87
N ILE A 205 -3.79 -7.62 16.06
CA ILE A 205 -2.75 -6.62 15.78
C ILE A 205 -2.05 -6.24 17.08
N ASP A 206 -0.81 -5.78 16.99
CA ASP A 206 -0.04 -5.26 18.13
C ASP A 206 0.38 -3.79 17.96
N GLU A 207 0.30 -3.26 16.74
CA GLU A 207 0.58 -1.85 16.47
C GLU A 207 -0.41 -1.24 15.46
N ILE A 208 -0.70 0.03 15.67
CA ILE A 208 -1.49 0.90 14.78
C ILE A 208 -0.65 2.15 14.50
N ILE A 209 -0.43 2.45 13.23
CA ILE A 209 0.29 3.62 12.77
C ILE A 209 -0.64 4.45 11.90
N VAL A 210 -1.22 5.50 12.47
CA VAL A 210 -1.99 6.49 11.72
C VAL A 210 -1.00 7.42 11.02
N HIS A 211 -1.27 7.74 9.75
CA HIS A 211 -0.41 8.64 8.98
C HIS A 211 -0.23 9.99 9.73
N PRO A 212 1.00 10.51 9.91
CA PRO A 212 1.24 11.71 10.72
C PRO A 212 0.47 12.94 10.26
N LYS A 213 0.31 13.09 8.93
CA LYS A 213 -0.48 14.16 8.29
C LYS A 213 -1.99 13.89 8.22
N TYR A 214 -2.50 12.83 8.85
CA TYR A 214 -3.94 12.59 8.86
C TYR A 214 -4.69 13.74 9.51
N ASN A 215 -5.58 14.37 8.75
CA ASN A 215 -6.39 15.49 9.22
C ASN A 215 -7.85 15.32 8.83
N TRP A 216 -8.63 14.77 9.76
CA TRP A 216 -10.06 14.55 9.59
C TRP A 216 -10.88 15.84 9.39
N LYS A 217 -10.35 17.01 9.80
CA LYS A 217 -11.04 18.30 9.63
C LYS A 217 -10.88 18.87 8.22
N VAL A 218 -9.84 18.46 7.50
CA VAL A 218 -9.50 18.97 6.16
C VAL A 218 -9.80 17.87 5.15
N ASN A 219 -11.08 17.61 4.93
CA ASN A 219 -11.58 16.63 3.96
C ASN A 219 -10.88 15.26 4.02
N LEU A 220 -10.68 14.73 5.24
CA LEU A 220 -9.97 13.46 5.47
C LEU A 220 -8.57 13.43 4.79
N ASN A 221 -7.82 14.53 4.86
CA ASN A 221 -6.48 14.58 4.26
C ASN A 221 -5.60 13.47 4.85
N ARG A 222 -4.87 12.75 3.99
CA ARG A 222 -4.02 11.60 4.33
C ARG A 222 -4.73 10.58 5.23
N ASP A 223 -5.94 10.20 4.84
CA ASP A 223 -6.75 9.18 5.50
C ASP A 223 -6.20 7.76 5.31
N ILE A 224 -5.03 7.52 5.90
CA ILE A 224 -4.23 6.31 5.73
C ILE A 224 -3.76 5.83 7.11
N ALA A 225 -3.86 4.53 7.36
CA ALA A 225 -3.28 3.87 8.52
C ALA A 225 -2.71 2.50 8.17
N LEU A 226 -1.62 2.15 8.85
CA LEU A 226 -1.01 0.82 8.81
C LEU A 226 -1.31 0.08 10.11
N LEU A 227 -1.57 -1.22 9.99
CA LEU A 227 -1.75 -2.13 11.11
C LEU A 227 -0.68 -3.23 11.02
N HIS A 228 0.05 -3.45 12.10
CA HIS A 228 1.00 -4.55 12.21
C HIS A 228 0.33 -5.75 12.89
N LEU A 229 0.46 -6.92 12.25
CA LEU A 229 -0.06 -8.17 12.77
C LEU A 229 0.86 -8.70 13.88
N ARG A 230 0.25 -9.10 15.00
CA ARG A 230 0.98 -9.69 16.13
C ARG A 230 1.71 -10.99 15.76
N ARG A 231 1.23 -11.69 14.73
CA ARG A 231 1.86 -12.88 14.16
C ARG A 231 1.72 -12.84 12.65
N PRO A 232 2.77 -13.21 11.88
CA PRO A 232 2.66 -13.34 10.44
C PRO A 232 1.54 -14.30 10.05
N VAL A 233 0.80 -13.96 9.00
CA VAL A 233 -0.20 -14.84 8.39
C VAL A 233 0.46 -15.76 7.37
N VAL A 234 0.00 -17.00 7.30
CA VAL A 234 0.44 -17.94 6.26
C VAL A 234 -0.39 -17.70 5.00
N PHE A 235 0.28 -17.48 3.88
CA PHE A 235 -0.39 -17.35 2.59
C PHE A 235 -1.04 -18.66 2.15
N THR A 236 -2.23 -18.55 1.57
CA THR A 236 -3.03 -19.65 1.04
C THR A 236 -3.68 -19.21 -0.26
N ASP A 237 -4.45 -20.10 -0.89
CA ASP A 237 -5.22 -19.74 -2.09
C ASP A 237 -6.19 -18.58 -1.87
N GLN A 238 -6.68 -18.40 -0.64
CA GLN A 238 -7.62 -17.35 -0.23
C GLN A 238 -6.95 -16.15 0.47
N ILE A 239 -5.67 -16.25 0.84
CA ILE A 239 -4.94 -15.21 1.58
C ILE A 239 -3.63 -14.94 0.87
N HIS A 240 -3.54 -13.82 0.16
CA HIS A 240 -2.36 -13.45 -0.61
C HIS A 240 -2.28 -11.92 -0.76
N PRO A 241 -1.09 -11.29 -0.63
CA PRO A 241 -1.00 -9.83 -0.53
C PRO A 241 -1.15 -9.12 -1.89
N ILE A 242 -1.59 -7.87 -1.86
CA ILE A 242 -1.59 -6.96 -3.02
C ILE A 242 -0.30 -6.16 -3.11
N CYS A 243 0.07 -5.72 -4.31
CA CYS A 243 1.22 -4.84 -4.52
C CYS A 243 0.93 -3.39 -4.18
N LEU A 244 1.97 -2.66 -3.78
CA LEU A 244 1.95 -1.21 -3.67
C LEU A 244 2.63 -0.59 -4.90
N PRO A 245 1.98 0.36 -5.61
CA PRO A 245 2.57 1.01 -6.77
C PRO A 245 3.59 2.09 -6.36
N SER A 246 4.61 2.28 -7.17
CA SER A 246 5.51 3.44 -7.13
C SER A 246 5.06 4.54 -8.11
N LYS A 247 5.59 5.76 -7.96
CA LYS A 247 5.34 6.84 -8.93
C LYS A 247 5.72 6.45 -10.37
N LYS A 248 6.72 5.58 -10.56
CA LYS A 248 7.16 5.12 -11.88
C LYS A 248 6.13 4.18 -12.51
N ASP A 249 5.47 3.37 -11.71
CA ASP A 249 4.44 2.42 -12.18
C ASP A 249 3.17 3.13 -12.64
N LEU A 250 2.96 4.36 -12.16
CA LEU A 250 1.83 5.21 -12.54
C LEU A 250 2.07 5.98 -13.84
N ASN A 251 3.30 5.99 -14.37
CA ASN A 251 3.68 6.77 -15.54
C ASN A 251 4.06 5.83 -16.72
N PRO A 252 3.16 5.62 -17.70
CA PRO A 252 3.34 4.62 -18.76
C PRO A 252 4.56 4.88 -19.67
N MET A 253 5.08 6.12 -19.70
CA MET A 253 6.26 6.50 -20.46
C MET A 253 7.58 5.86 -19.97
N THR A 254 7.63 5.31 -18.75
CA THR A 254 8.90 4.80 -18.17
C THR A 254 9.25 3.36 -18.60
N GLN A 255 8.30 2.62 -19.21
CA GLN A 255 8.53 1.24 -19.65
C GLN A 255 9.21 1.13 -21.02
N TYR A 256 9.31 2.22 -21.78
CA TYR A 256 9.85 2.23 -23.15
C TYR A 256 11.36 2.43 -23.26
N VAL A 257 12.10 2.58 -22.15
CA VAL A 257 13.56 2.79 -22.18
C VAL A 257 14.31 1.53 -21.76
N ALA A 258 14.14 0.43 -22.50
CA ALA A 258 15.03 -0.74 -22.39
C ALA A 258 14.96 -1.68 -23.61
N THR A 259 15.14 -1.18 -24.82
CA THR A 259 15.60 -2.02 -25.93
C THR A 259 16.69 -1.30 -26.72
N PRO A 260 17.94 -1.81 -26.74
CA PRO A 260 18.94 -1.30 -27.68
C PRO A 260 18.48 -1.67 -29.09
N ALA A 261 18.39 -0.67 -29.97
CA ALA A 261 18.10 -0.88 -31.37
C ALA A 261 19.15 -1.83 -31.97
N ARG A 262 18.70 -2.95 -32.56
CA ARG A 262 19.52 -3.79 -33.42
C ARG A 262 19.87 -2.99 -34.68
N GLU A 263 21.14 -2.67 -34.86
CA GLU A 263 21.67 -2.25 -36.16
C GLU A 263 21.47 -3.40 -37.16
N THR A 264 20.55 -3.22 -38.11
CA THR A 264 20.54 -4.02 -39.34
C THR A 264 21.42 -3.34 -40.36
N ALA A 265 22.63 -3.87 -40.54
CA ALA A 265 23.46 -3.62 -41.70
C ALA A 265 22.67 -3.99 -42.98
N VAL A 266 22.52 -3.04 -43.89
CA VAL A 266 22.08 -3.32 -45.26
C VAL A 266 23.34 -3.26 -46.11
N ASP A 267 23.77 -4.44 -46.56
CA ASP A 267 24.82 -4.61 -47.55
C ASP A 267 24.44 -3.91 -48.86
N ARG A 268 25.43 -3.20 -49.41
CA ARG A 268 25.38 -2.60 -50.75
C ARG A 268 25.56 -3.69 -51.81
N LEU A 269 24.68 -3.70 -52.80
CA LEU A 269 25.00 -3.98 -54.21
C LEU A 269 24.28 -2.95 -55.08
#